data_AF-A0AAV0WUN3-F1
#
_entry.id   AF-A0AAV0WUN3-F1
#
_cell.length_a   1.000
_cell.length_b   1.000
_cell.length_c   1.000
_cell.angle_alpha   90.00
_cell.angle_beta   90.00
_cell.angle_gamma   90.00
#
_symmetry.space_group_name_H-M   'P 1'
#
loop_
_entity.id
_entity.type
_entity.pdbx_description
1 polymer ?
#
loop_
_entity_poly.entity_id
_entity_poly.type
_entity_poly.pdbx_seq_one_letter_code
_entity_poly.pdbx_strand_id
1 'polypeptide(L)'
;MVDYKKLLKECEFFPAVKKNILIYITLPPTTCTVERSFSTLRTWTRSTMSEDRLYGLCMISVHREKIDDKKDEYIEQVINIFGVKQRNLQFLFLFVN
;
A
#
# COMPACT_ATOMS: atom_id res chain seq x y z
N MET A 1 -14.49 -24.65 -8.98
CA MET A 1 -14.29 -23.33 -8.35
C MET A 1 -15.57 -23.03 -7.57
N VAL A 2 -15.49 -22.98 -6.24
CA VAL A 2 -16.69 -22.88 -5.38
C VAL A 2 -17.38 -21.54 -5.60
N ASP A 3 -18.71 -21.55 -5.82
CA ASP A 3 -19.49 -20.34 -6.07
C ASP A 3 -19.88 -19.68 -4.74
N TYR A 4 -18.99 -18.83 -4.24
CA TYR A 4 -19.14 -18.14 -2.95
C TYR A 4 -20.35 -17.20 -2.90
N LYS A 5 -20.80 -16.68 -4.06
CA LYS A 5 -21.97 -15.81 -4.14
C LYS A 5 -23.26 -16.59 -3.85
N LYS A 6 -23.33 -17.83 -4.31
CA LYS A 6 -24.45 -18.73 -4.02
C LYS A 6 -24.53 -19.08 -2.53
N LEU A 7 -23.39 -19.39 -1.90
CA LEU A 7 -23.30 -19.66 -0.46
C LEU A 7 -23.72 -18.46 0.40
N LEU A 8 -23.34 -17.24 0.00
CA LEU A 8 -23.72 -16.03 0.73
C LEU A 8 -25.22 -15.73 0.72
N LYS A 9 -25.93 -16.20 -0.33
CA LYS A 9 -27.37 -15.99 -0.51
C LYS A 9 -28.19 -16.95 0.36
N GLU A 10 -27.71 -18.18 0.56
CA GLU A 10 -28.36 -19.17 1.44
C GLU A 10 -28.17 -18.83 2.93
N CYS A 11 -27.08 -18.16 3.30
CA CYS A 11 -26.77 -17.78 4.69
C CYS A 11 -27.45 -16.48 5.18
N GLU A 12 -28.41 -15.93 4.44
CA GLU A 12 -29.12 -14.70 4.81
C GLU A 12 -29.91 -14.83 6.12
N PHE A 13 -30.39 -16.05 6.42
CA PHE A 13 -31.13 -16.40 7.63
C PHE A 13 -30.25 -16.49 8.90
N PHE A 14 -28.92 -16.53 8.75
CA PHE A 14 -27.98 -16.69 9.87
C PHE A 14 -26.86 -15.63 9.81
N PRO A 15 -27.08 -14.44 10.39
CA PRO A 15 -26.15 -13.31 10.27
C PRO A 15 -24.76 -13.60 10.86
N ALA A 16 -24.68 -14.40 11.93
CA ALA A 16 -23.40 -14.80 12.54
C ALA A 16 -22.58 -15.72 11.62
N VAL A 17 -23.24 -16.68 10.97
CA VAL A 17 -22.60 -17.63 10.05
C VAL A 17 -22.14 -16.91 8.79
N LYS A 18 -22.96 -16.01 8.24
CA LYS A 18 -22.61 -15.14 7.11
C LYS A 18 -21.34 -14.33 7.39
N LYS A 19 -21.22 -13.75 8.59
CA LYS A 19 -20.04 -12.98 9.00
C LYS A 19 -18.78 -13.84 9.07
N ASN A 20 -18.87 -15.05 9.62
CA ASN A 20 -17.75 -15.98 9.70
C ASN A 20 -17.28 -16.44 8.31
N ILE A 21 -18.21 -16.73 7.40
CA ILE A 21 -17.92 -17.09 6.01
C ILE A 21 -17.27 -15.91 5.27
N LEU A 22 -17.74 -14.69 5.51
CA LEU A 22 -17.15 -13.50 4.90
C LEU A 22 -15.69 -13.32 5.33
N ILE A 23 -15.41 -13.45 6.63
CA ILE A 23 -14.04 -13.40 7.17
C ILE A 23 -13.18 -14.49 6.52
N TYR A 24 -13.71 -15.72 6.40
CA TYR A 24 -13.02 -16.83 5.78
C TYR A 24 -12.70 -16.59 4.29
N ILE A 25 -13.61 -15.97 3.54
CA ILE A 25 -13.39 -15.62 2.12
C ILE A 25 -12.39 -14.47 1.96
N THR A 26 -12.38 -13.51 2.89
CA THR A 26 -11.42 -12.40 2.87
C THR A 26 -10.01 -12.84 3.26
N LEU A 27 -9.88 -13.95 3.97
CA LEU A 27 -8.57 -14.53 4.28
C LEU A 27 -8.00 -15.09 2.98
N PRO A 28 -6.82 -14.61 2.50
CA PRO A 28 -6.25 -15.12 1.27
C PRO A 28 -6.01 -16.63 1.42
N PRO A 29 -6.60 -17.48 0.55
CA PRO A 29 -6.42 -18.93 0.64
C PRO A 29 -5.01 -19.37 0.25
N THR A 30 -4.20 -18.45 -0.31
CA THR A 30 -2.82 -18.71 -0.76
C THR A 30 -1.88 -17.63 -0.23
N THR A 31 -0.87 -18.04 0.53
CA THR A 31 0.19 -17.16 1.07
C THR A 31 1.16 -16.66 -0.01
N CYS A 32 1.17 -17.30 -1.18
CA CYS A 32 2.13 -17.07 -2.27
C CYS A 32 2.18 -15.61 -2.77
N THR A 33 1.05 -14.90 -2.82
CA THR A 33 1.04 -13.49 -3.24
C THR A 33 1.70 -12.58 -2.20
N VAL A 34 1.45 -12.84 -0.91
CA VAL A 34 2.06 -12.09 0.19
C VAL A 34 3.55 -12.43 0.29
N GLU A 35 3.92 -13.70 0.12
CA GLU A 35 5.31 -14.16 0.09
C GLU A 35 6.09 -13.55 -1.09
N ARG A 36 5.49 -13.46 -2.28
CA ARG A 36 6.10 -12.78 -3.43
C ARG A 36 6.34 -11.30 -3.13
N SER A 37 5.35 -10.58 -2.59
CA SER A 37 5.52 -9.17 -2.21
C SER A 37 6.57 -8.99 -1.11
N PHE A 38 6.62 -9.87 -0.11
CA PHE A 38 7.61 -9.81 0.98
C PHE A 38 9.02 -10.16 0.49
N SER A 39 9.15 -11.11 -0.45
CA SER A 39 10.44 -11.45 -1.08
C SER A 39 11.02 -10.27 -1.86
N THR A 40 10.17 -9.57 -2.63
CA THR A 40 10.57 -8.32 -3.29
C THR A 40 10.97 -7.25 -2.28
N LEU A 41 10.21 -7.11 -1.19
CA LEU A 41 10.49 -6.15 -0.12
C LEU A 41 11.84 -6.43 0.60
N ARG A 42 12.16 -7.69 0.86
CA ARG A 42 13.45 -8.11 1.44
C ARG A 42 14.64 -7.81 0.53
N THR A 43 14.44 -7.92 -0.78
CA THR A 43 15.48 -7.54 -1.76
C THR A 43 15.75 -6.04 -1.69
N TRP A 44 14.73 -5.23 -1.40
CA TRP A 44 14.85 -3.78 -1.25
C TRP A 44 15.51 -3.36 0.06
N THR A 45 15.29 -4.06 1.20
CA THR A 45 16.04 -3.79 2.44
C THR A 45 17.55 -3.98 2.29
N ARG A 46 18.01 -4.84 1.36
CA ARG A 46 19.44 -5.02 1.07
C ARG A 46 20.02 -3.81 0.32
N SER A 47 19.17 -3.01 -0.31
CA SER A 47 19.51 -1.79 -1.05
C SER A 47 19.31 -0.55 -0.16
N THR A 48 20.17 -0.34 0.85
CA THR A 48 20.38 0.94 1.60
C THR A 48 19.19 1.92 1.63
N MET A 49 18.00 1.48 2.03
CA MET A 49 16.84 2.36 2.21
C MET A 49 16.33 2.26 3.64
N SER A 50 16.05 3.41 4.25
CA SER A 50 15.48 3.46 5.60
C SER A 50 14.12 2.74 5.64
N GLU A 51 13.82 2.06 6.76
CA GLU A 51 12.59 1.30 6.96
C GLU A 51 11.33 2.17 6.74
N ASP A 52 11.36 3.44 7.16
CA ASP A 52 10.25 4.38 6.96
C ASP A 52 9.90 4.59 5.48
N ARG A 53 10.94 4.74 4.64
CA ARG A 53 10.75 4.90 3.19
C ARG A 53 10.24 3.62 2.56
N LEU A 54 10.70 2.48 3.06
CA LEU A 54 10.30 1.16 2.56
C LEU A 54 8.82 0.88 2.84
N TYR A 55 8.38 1.18 4.06
CA TYR A 55 6.97 1.08 4.43
C TYR A 55 6.09 1.95 3.54
N GLY A 56 6.51 3.21 3.31
CA GLY A 56 5.80 4.13 2.39
C GLY A 56 5.66 3.57 0.97
N LEU A 57 6.73 3.03 0.38
CA LEU A 57 6.68 2.43 -0.95
C LEU A 57 5.84 1.14 -1.00
N CYS A 58 5.91 0.32 0.05
CA CYS A 58 5.08 -0.87 0.16
C CYS A 58 3.58 -0.52 0.16
N MET A 59 3.20 0.48 0.96
CA MET A 59 1.82 0.97 1.01
C MET A 59 1.33 1.48 -0.34
N ILE A 60 2.17 2.22 -1.08
CA ILE A 60 1.87 2.68 -2.44
C ILE A 60 1.73 1.52 -3.41
N SER A 61 2.59 0.50 -3.32
CA SER A 61 2.53 -0.67 -4.19
C SER A 61 1.27 -1.51 -3.98
N VAL A 62 0.83 -1.68 -2.73
CA VAL A 62 -0.38 -2.45 -2.38
C VAL A 62 -1.65 -1.71 -2.78
N HIS A 63 -1.67 -0.38 -2.63
CA HIS A 63 -2.85 0.45 -2.88
C HIS A 63 -2.79 1.18 -4.22
N ARG A 64 -1.97 0.68 -5.16
CA ARG A 64 -1.69 1.35 -6.44
C ARG A 64 -2.95 1.71 -7.23
N GLU A 65 -3.93 0.82 -7.25
CA GLU A 65 -5.22 1.03 -7.94
C GLU A 65 -5.97 2.25 -7.39
N LYS A 66 -6.08 2.35 -6.06
CA LYS A 66 -6.73 3.48 -5.39
C LYS A 66 -5.98 4.81 -5.55
N ILE A 67 -4.66 4.74 -5.73
CA ILE A 67 -3.81 5.91 -5.97
C ILE A 67 -3.98 6.39 -7.41
N ASP A 68 -4.14 5.47 -8.37
CA ASP A 68 -4.32 5.82 -9.79
C ASP A 68 -5.64 6.57 -10.02
N ASP A 69 -6.71 6.17 -9.32
CA ASP A 69 -8.03 6.83 -9.38
C ASP A 69 -8.01 8.31 -8.95
N LYS A 70 -7.09 8.69 -8.06
CA LYS A 70 -6.99 10.04 -7.47
C LYS A 70 -5.62 10.67 -7.64
N LYS A 71 -4.91 10.26 -8.68
CA LYS A 71 -3.50 10.57 -8.87
C LYS A 71 -3.20 12.07 -8.85
N ASP A 72 -4.04 12.87 -9.51
CA ASP A 72 -3.86 14.31 -9.61
C ASP A 72 -3.97 15.00 -8.24
N GLU A 73 -4.93 14.58 -7.41
CA GLU A 73 -5.11 15.09 -6.04
C GLU A 73 -3.90 14.76 -5.17
N TYR A 74 -3.38 13.53 -5.27
CA TYR A 74 -2.18 13.12 -4.53
C TYR A 74 -0.93 13.90 -4.95
N ILE A 75 -0.75 14.18 -6.25
CA ILE A 75 0.39 14.93 -6.76
C ILE A 75 0.39 16.36 -6.19
N GLU A 76 -0.75 17.04 -6.20
CA GLU A 76 -0.89 18.39 -5.63
C GLU A 76 -0.57 18.42 -4.13
N GLN A 77 -1.07 17.44 -3.37
CA GLN A 77 -0.76 17.32 -1.94
C GLN A 77 0.75 17.13 -1.70
N VAL A 78 1.39 16.26 -2.49
CA VAL A 78 2.82 16.01 -2.40
C VAL A 78 3.61 17.28 -2.72
N ILE A 79 3.25 18.00 -3.78
CA ILE A 79 3.89 19.28 -4.15
C ILE A 79 3.76 20.29 -3.00
N ASN A 80 2.58 20.43 -2.41
CA ASN A 80 2.36 21.35 -1.29
C ASN A 80 3.23 20.99 -0.08
N ILE A 81 3.31 19.70 0.29
CA ILE A 81 4.16 19.22 1.39
C ILE A 81 5.64 19.54 1.12
N PHE A 82 6.12 19.31 -0.11
CA PHE A 82 7.49 19.63 -0.50
C PHE A 82 7.76 21.13 -0.63
N GLY A 83 6.73 21.95 -0.89
CA GLY A 83 6.80 23.41 -0.92
C GLY A 83 6.89 24.02 0.47
N VAL A 84 6.18 23.45 1.46
CA VAL A 84 6.22 23.89 2.87
C VAL A 84 7.51 23.44 3.57
N LYS A 85 8.05 22.28 3.21
CA LYS A 85 9.26 21.76 3.85
C LYS A 85 10.50 22.54 3.40
N GLN A 86 11.13 23.27 4.32
CA GLN A 86 12.41 23.94 4.07
C GLN A 86 13.44 22.91 3.61
N ARG A 87 13.91 23.06 2.38
CA ARG A 87 14.93 22.18 1.83
C ARG A 87 16.26 22.52 2.50
N ASN A 88 16.97 21.53 3.04
CA ASN A 88 18.36 21.67 3.47
C ASN A 88 19.29 21.76 2.25
N LEU A 89 19.02 22.71 1.36
CA LEU A 89 19.92 23.05 0.26
C LEU A 89 21.01 23.93 0.86
N GLN A 90 22.13 23.32 1.23
CA GLN A 90 23.37 24.08 1.45
C GLN A 90 23.83 24.54 0.06
N PHE A 91 23.36 25.71 -0.37
CA PHE A 91 24.02 26.39 -1.48
C PHE A 91 25.37 26.83 -0.95
N LEU A 92 26.43 26.09 -1.33
CA LEU A 92 27.80 26.54 -1.17
C LEU A 92 28.02 27.69 -2.17
N PHE A 93 27.40 28.85 -1.93
CA PHE A 93 27.86 30.09 -2.51
C PHE A 93 29.20 30.40 -1.86
N LEU A 94 30.23 29.80 -2.44
CA LEU A 94 31.60 30.24 -2.29
C LEU A 94 31.60 31.68 -2.80
N PHE A 95 31.41 32.63 -1.88
CA PHE A 95 31.78 34.02 -2.11
C PHE A 95 33.27 33.98 -2.42
N VAL A 96 33.59 33.94 -3.72
CA VAL A 96 34.85 34.45 -4.23
C VAL A 96 34.80 35.95 -3.93
N ASN A 97 35.37 36.31 -2.78
CA ASN A 97 35.82 37.66 -2.47
C ASN A 97 37.35 37.61 -2.50
#